data_AF-A0A2K3MXI1-F1
#
_entry.id   AF-A0A2K3MXI1-F1
#
_cell.length_a   1.000
_cell.length_b   1.000
_cell.length_c   1.000
_cell.angle_alpha   90.00
_cell.angle_beta   90.00
_cell.angle_gamma   90.00
#
_symmetry.space_group_name_H-M   'P 1'
#
loop_
_entity.id
_entity.type
_entity.pdbx_description
1 polymer ?
#
loop_
_entity_poly.entity_id
_entity_poly.type
_entity_poly.pdbx_seq_one_letter_code
_entity_poly.pdbx_strand_id
1 'polypeptide(L)'
;AFCLLVILVDMLAYALYISPVAFNFLPFRIAPYIRVVLFVLNIRELRETVIIVTGMLDTYLNILGKTVFTSYSATLYQMFLLFNTANNPDVWVPAYKSSRWSILFFILFVLIGVYFVTNLILAVVYDSFKSELVKQVSEMDRMRRAMLEKAFNLLDTNCQSDATAMKAVISSDGTVHYAAMKAAIR
;
A
#
# COMPACT_ATOMS: atom_id res chain seq x y z
N ALA A 1 -39.13 -36.39 30.46
CA ALA A 1 -38.04 -36.33 31.47
C ALA A 1 -37.55 -34.91 31.71
N PHE A 2 -37.03 -34.21 30.68
CA PHE A 2 -36.47 -32.86 30.81
C PHE A 2 -37.47 -31.79 31.33
N CYS A 3 -38.72 -31.76 30.85
CA CYS A 3 -39.75 -30.85 31.37
C CYS A 3 -40.07 -31.06 32.86
N LEU A 4 -40.05 -32.31 33.35
CA LEU A 4 -40.27 -32.58 34.77
C LEU A 4 -39.11 -32.07 35.62
N LEU A 5 -37.88 -32.16 35.11
CA LEU A 5 -36.69 -31.66 35.78
C LEU A 5 -36.69 -30.12 35.85
N VAL A 6 -37.12 -29.45 34.77
CA VAL A 6 -37.26 -27.99 34.73
C VAL A 6 -38.36 -27.50 35.68
N ILE A 7 -39.52 -28.16 35.72
CA ILE A 7 -40.60 -27.84 36.67
C ILE A 7 -40.14 -28.09 38.11
N LEU A 8 -39.35 -29.14 38.35
CA LEU A 8 -38.81 -29.47 39.66
C LEU A 8 -37.77 -28.44 40.11
N VAL A 9 -36.94 -27.93 39.19
CA VAL A 9 -36.00 -26.82 39.46
C VAL A 9 -36.73 -25.49 39.71
N ASP A 10 -37.80 -25.20 38.96
CA ASP A 10 -38.63 -24.01 39.16
C ASP A 10 -39.41 -24.07 40.50
N MET A 11 -39.97 -25.24 40.84
CA MET A 11 -40.58 -25.53 42.14
C MET A 11 -39.56 -25.46 43.29
N LEU A 12 -38.33 -25.95 43.08
CA LEU A 12 -37.25 -25.83 44.06
C LEU A 12 -36.84 -24.38 44.27
N ALA A 13 -36.68 -23.59 43.20
CA ALA A 13 -36.36 -22.17 43.28
C ALA A 13 -37.47 -21.39 44.00
N TYR A 14 -38.74 -21.72 43.73
CA TYR A 14 -39.90 -21.13 44.40
C TYR A 14 -40.00 -21.55 45.88
N ALA A 15 -39.68 -22.80 46.19
CA ALA A 15 -39.65 -23.32 47.57
C ALA A 15 -38.50 -22.72 48.39
N LEU A 16 -37.32 -22.53 47.78
CA LEU A 16 -36.17 -21.87 48.40
C LEU A 16 -36.43 -20.37 48.63
N TYR A 17 -37.21 -19.75 47.73
CA TYR A 17 -37.67 -18.36 47.86
C TYR A 17 -38.67 -18.13 48.99
N ILE A 18 -39.47 -19.15 49.36
CA ILE A 18 -40.40 -19.10 50.51
C ILE A 18 -39.69 -19.33 51.86
N SER A 19 -38.45 -19.84 51.86
CA SER A 19 -37.68 -20.02 53.09
C SER A 19 -37.28 -18.65 53.68
N PRO A 20 -37.59 -18.36 54.95
CA PRO A 20 -37.45 -17.02 55.54
C PRO A 20 -36.01 -16.74 55.99
N VAL A 21 -35.00 -17.18 55.23
CA VAL A 21 -33.58 -16.96 55.56
C VAL A 21 -32.97 -15.99 54.55
N ALA A 22 -33.09 -14.72 54.91
CA ALA A 22 -32.18 -13.62 54.63
C ALA A 22 -31.64 -13.49 53.19
N PHE A 23 -32.32 -12.70 52.36
CA PHE A 23 -31.66 -11.68 51.51
C PHE A 23 -32.59 -10.48 51.32
N ASN A 24 -32.81 -9.75 52.41
CA ASN A 24 -33.30 -8.38 52.37
C ASN A 24 -32.19 -7.44 51.90
N PHE A 25 -31.74 -7.47 50.62
CA PHE A 25 -30.95 -6.35 50.08
C PHE A 25 -30.73 -6.29 48.56
N LEU A 26 -31.70 -6.51 47.67
CA LEU A 26 -31.55 -5.91 46.32
C LEU A 26 -32.90 -5.58 45.65
N PRO A 27 -33.13 -4.32 45.26
CA PRO A 27 -34.45 -3.78 44.93
C PRO A 27 -34.72 -3.84 43.43
N PHE A 28 -34.61 -5.01 42.79
CA PHE A 28 -34.89 -5.06 41.36
C PHE A 28 -35.84 -6.19 40.96
N ARG A 29 -36.92 -5.73 40.35
CA ARG A 29 -38.04 -6.30 39.62
C ARG A 29 -37.62 -7.35 38.58
N ILE A 30 -36.78 -8.31 38.95
CA ILE A 30 -36.12 -9.32 38.10
C ILE A 30 -37.00 -10.58 37.91
N ALA A 31 -37.87 -10.88 38.88
CA ALA A 31 -38.80 -12.01 38.81
C ALA A 31 -39.68 -12.05 37.53
N PRO A 32 -40.24 -10.93 37.02
CA PRO A 32 -40.98 -10.92 35.76
C PRO A 32 -40.10 -11.26 34.55
N TYR A 33 -38.86 -10.77 34.50
CA TYR A 33 -37.94 -11.00 33.38
C TYR A 33 -37.45 -12.45 33.35
N ILE A 34 -37.15 -13.04 34.52
CA ILE A 34 -36.77 -14.47 34.62
C ILE A 34 -37.90 -15.37 34.11
N ARG A 35 -39.17 -15.07 34.45
CA ARG A 35 -40.33 -15.82 33.92
C ARG A 35 -40.48 -15.67 32.41
N VAL A 36 -40.29 -14.48 31.85
CA VAL A 36 -40.40 -14.24 30.40
C VAL A 36 -39.27 -14.93 29.63
N VAL A 37 -38.04 -14.89 30.14
CA VAL A 37 -36.90 -15.60 29.54
C VAL A 37 -37.11 -17.11 29.62
N LEU A 38 -37.58 -17.65 30.75
CA LEU A 38 -37.93 -19.07 30.88
C LEU A 38 -39.09 -19.46 29.96
N PHE A 39 -40.11 -18.61 29.80
CA PHE A 39 -41.24 -18.85 28.89
C PHE A 39 -40.80 -18.87 27.41
N VAL A 40 -39.94 -17.94 27.00
CA VAL A 40 -39.33 -17.90 25.67
C VAL A 40 -38.47 -19.14 25.41
N LEU A 41 -37.73 -19.61 26.43
CA LEU A 41 -36.92 -20.84 26.34
C LEU A 41 -37.74 -22.14 26.43
N ASN A 42 -38.99 -22.08 26.90
CA ASN A 42 -39.87 -23.24 27.07
C ASN A 42 -40.62 -23.62 25.78
N ILE A 43 -40.99 -22.63 24.94
CA ILE A 43 -41.62 -22.90 23.64
C ILE A 43 -40.59 -23.57 22.73
N ARG A 44 -40.88 -24.83 22.35
CA ARG A 44 -39.95 -25.70 21.61
C ARG A 44 -39.42 -25.05 20.34
N GLU A 45 -40.26 -24.33 19.62
CA GLU A 45 -39.93 -23.64 18.36
C GLU A 45 -39.05 -22.38 18.57
N LEU A 46 -39.24 -21.66 19.68
CA LEU A 46 -38.44 -20.47 20.02
C LEU A 46 -37.07 -20.84 20.58
N ARG A 47 -36.96 -21.95 21.33
CA ARG A 47 -35.68 -22.45 21.83
C ARG A 47 -34.73 -22.82 20.69
N GLU A 48 -35.23 -23.54 19.67
CA GLU A 48 -34.41 -23.86 18.48
C GLU A 48 -34.01 -22.57 17.76
N THR A 49 -34.91 -21.59 17.63
CA THR A 49 -34.59 -20.31 17.01
C THR A 49 -33.55 -19.52 17.80
N VAL A 50 -33.62 -19.49 19.13
CA VAL A 50 -32.63 -18.82 19.99
C VAL A 50 -31.29 -19.55 19.92
N ILE A 51 -31.26 -20.88 19.97
CA ILE A 51 -30.03 -21.68 19.83
C ILE A 51 -29.40 -21.46 18.45
N ILE A 52 -30.21 -21.41 17.39
CA ILE A 52 -29.75 -21.12 16.02
C ILE A 52 -29.23 -19.68 15.94
N VAL A 53 -29.92 -18.70 16.52
CA VAL A 53 -29.52 -17.28 16.49
C VAL A 53 -28.27 -17.03 17.33
N THR A 54 -28.13 -17.63 18.52
CA THR A 54 -26.91 -17.54 19.33
C THR A 54 -25.77 -18.30 18.65
N GLY A 55 -26.03 -19.50 18.11
CA GLY A 55 -25.04 -20.26 17.36
C GLY A 55 -24.59 -19.54 16.09
N MET A 56 -25.51 -18.89 15.37
CA MET A 56 -25.20 -18.03 14.23
C MET A 56 -24.45 -16.78 14.67
N LEU A 57 -24.83 -16.13 15.77
CA LEU A 57 -24.15 -14.93 16.28
C LEU A 57 -22.72 -15.23 16.72
N ASP A 58 -22.48 -16.32 17.45
CA ASP A 58 -21.16 -16.84 17.78
C ASP A 58 -20.37 -17.18 16.51
N THR A 59 -21.02 -17.78 15.51
CA THR A 59 -20.39 -18.09 14.22
C THR A 59 -20.07 -16.79 13.45
N TYR A 60 -20.94 -15.78 13.41
CA TYR A 60 -20.71 -14.49 12.77
C TYR A 60 -19.58 -13.69 13.46
N LEU A 61 -19.54 -13.68 14.79
CA LEU A 61 -18.45 -13.09 15.58
C LEU A 61 -17.12 -13.82 15.35
N ASN A 62 -17.15 -15.14 15.30
CA ASN A 62 -15.98 -15.98 15.07
C ASN A 62 -15.50 -15.90 13.61
N ILE A 63 -16.40 -15.81 12.61
CA ILE A 63 -16.05 -15.58 11.20
C ILE A 63 -15.47 -14.19 11.04
N LEU A 64 -16.01 -13.14 11.67
CA LEU A 64 -15.47 -11.79 11.51
C LEU A 64 -14.10 -11.63 12.18
N GLY A 65 -13.87 -12.31 13.31
CA GLY A 65 -12.58 -12.35 14.00
C GLY A 65 -11.56 -13.30 13.37
N LYS A 66 -11.98 -14.45 12.84
CA LYS A 66 -11.11 -15.42 12.18
C LYS A 66 -10.81 -15.08 10.74
N THR A 67 -11.71 -14.47 9.96
CA THR A 67 -11.48 -14.23 8.51
C THR A 67 -10.29 -13.32 8.22
N VAL A 68 -9.92 -12.44 9.14
CA VAL A 68 -8.75 -11.55 8.97
C VAL A 68 -7.43 -12.29 9.29
N PHE A 69 -7.46 -13.27 10.20
CA PHE A 69 -6.26 -13.98 10.69
C PHE A 69 -6.47 -15.50 10.82
N THR A 70 -7.07 -16.14 9.80
CA THR A 70 -7.43 -17.58 9.81
C THR A 70 -6.21 -18.48 9.74
N SER A 71 -5.25 -18.09 8.92
CA SER A 71 -4.09 -18.89 8.53
C SER A 71 -2.87 -17.97 8.43
N TYR A 72 -1.67 -18.51 8.65
CA TYR A 72 -0.42 -17.75 8.53
C TYR A 72 -0.34 -16.99 7.19
N SER A 73 -0.73 -17.64 6.09
CA SER A 73 -0.80 -17.02 4.76
C SER A 73 -1.80 -15.86 4.69
N ALA A 74 -3.02 -16.03 5.19
CA ALA A 74 -4.04 -14.97 5.23
C ALA A 74 -3.57 -13.76 6.04
N THR A 75 -2.99 -14.00 7.22
CA THR A 75 -2.39 -12.95 8.05
C THR A 75 -1.28 -12.21 7.31
N LEU A 76 -0.38 -12.93 6.63
CA LEU A 76 0.67 -12.32 5.81
C LEU A 76 0.11 -11.45 4.68
N TYR A 77 -0.92 -11.91 3.97
CA TYR A 77 -1.58 -11.11 2.94
C TYR A 77 -2.20 -9.84 3.52
N GLN A 78 -2.87 -9.93 4.67
CA GLN A 78 -3.45 -8.76 5.33
C GLN A 78 -2.37 -7.77 5.81
N MET A 79 -1.24 -8.27 6.31
CA MET A 79 -0.09 -7.42 6.68
C MET A 79 0.57 -6.80 5.45
N PHE A 80 0.66 -7.51 4.33
CA PHE A 80 1.18 -6.97 3.07
C PHE A 80 0.26 -5.88 2.49
N LEU A 81 -1.06 -6.08 2.54
CA LEU A 81 -2.01 -5.04 2.16
C LEU A 81 -1.90 -3.80 3.07
N LEU A 82 -1.67 -4.01 4.37
CA LEU A 82 -1.43 -2.92 5.32
C LEU A 82 -0.10 -2.21 5.06
N PHE A 83 0.95 -2.95 4.69
CA PHE A 83 2.25 -2.39 4.28
C PHE A 83 2.10 -1.46 3.06
N ASN A 84 1.20 -1.78 2.14
CA ASN A 84 0.86 -0.92 1.00
C ASN A 84 -0.21 0.13 1.33
N THR A 85 -0.66 0.24 2.59
CA THR A 85 -1.73 1.12 3.07
C THR A 85 -3.09 0.95 2.37
N ALA A 86 -3.30 -0.16 1.65
CA ALA A 86 -4.46 -0.37 0.78
C ALA A 86 -5.76 -0.69 1.55
N ASN A 87 -5.65 -1.24 2.77
CA ASN A 87 -6.76 -1.70 3.61
C ASN A 87 -6.83 -0.96 4.97
N ASN A 88 -6.24 0.23 5.06
CA ASN A 88 -6.30 1.08 6.25
C ASN A 88 -7.60 1.93 6.22
N PRO A 89 -8.48 1.90 7.24
CA PRO A 89 -8.34 1.33 8.58
C PRO A 89 -8.95 -0.06 8.81
N ASP A 90 -9.59 -0.63 7.80
CA ASP A 90 -10.45 -1.82 7.93
C ASP A 90 -9.75 -3.05 8.53
N VAL A 91 -8.43 -3.19 8.32
CA VAL A 91 -7.66 -4.34 8.83
C VAL A 91 -7.41 -4.33 10.35
N TRP A 92 -7.30 -3.14 10.97
CA TRP A 92 -6.98 -3.02 12.40
C TRP A 92 -8.15 -2.59 13.27
N VAL A 93 -9.24 -2.06 12.68
CA VAL A 93 -10.47 -1.68 13.41
C VAL A 93 -11.08 -2.86 14.20
N PRO A 94 -11.20 -4.09 13.66
CA PRO A 94 -11.70 -5.24 14.42
C PRO A 94 -10.80 -5.59 15.61
N ALA A 95 -9.48 -5.54 15.42
CA ALA A 95 -8.50 -5.83 16.47
C ALA A 95 -8.49 -4.74 17.57
N TYR A 96 -8.68 -3.48 17.18
CA TYR A 96 -8.80 -2.34 18.10
C TYR A 96 -10.06 -2.40 18.96
N LYS A 97 -11.19 -2.81 18.37
CA LYS A 97 -12.46 -3.01 19.10
C LYS A 97 -12.35 -4.11 20.16
N SER A 98 -11.52 -5.12 19.93
CA SER A 98 -11.24 -6.19 20.90
C SER A 98 -10.29 -5.74 22.01
N SER A 99 -9.17 -5.10 21.67
CA SER A 99 -8.23 -4.55 22.64
C SER A 99 -7.62 -3.25 22.14
N ARG A 100 -7.70 -2.21 22.98
CA ARG A 100 -7.10 -0.90 22.70
C ARG A 100 -5.57 -0.97 22.57
N TRP A 101 -4.92 -1.96 23.20
CA TRP A 101 -3.47 -2.14 23.15
C TRP A 101 -2.96 -2.64 21.80
N SER A 102 -3.81 -3.29 21.00
CA SER A 102 -3.46 -3.81 19.67
C SER A 102 -3.04 -2.70 18.70
N ILE A 103 -3.50 -1.46 18.87
CA ILE A 103 -3.18 -0.35 17.98
C ILE A 103 -1.70 0.02 17.97
N LEU A 104 -1.00 -0.18 19.09
CA LEU A 104 0.42 0.14 19.22
C LEU A 104 1.27 -0.70 18.26
N PHE A 105 0.91 -1.97 18.08
CA PHE A 105 1.56 -2.87 17.12
C PHE A 105 1.39 -2.35 15.69
N PHE A 106 0.16 -1.98 15.29
CA PHE A 106 -0.13 -1.50 13.95
C PHE A 106 0.54 -0.14 13.65
N ILE A 107 0.57 0.77 14.63
CA ILE A 107 1.27 2.06 14.49
C ILE A 107 2.77 1.83 14.28
N LEU A 108 3.39 0.99 15.11
CA LEU A 108 4.82 0.68 14.98
C LEU A 108 5.14 -0.01 13.65
N PHE A 109 4.28 -0.94 13.22
CA PHE A 109 4.41 -1.62 11.93
C PHE A 109 4.32 -0.64 10.75
N VAL A 110 3.37 0.29 10.76
CA VAL A 110 3.25 1.30 9.70
C VAL A 110 4.44 2.27 9.73
N LEU A 111 4.86 2.70 10.92
CA LEU A 111 5.98 3.63 11.08
C LEU A 111 7.29 3.03 10.54
N ILE A 112 7.61 1.80 10.91
CA ILE A 112 8.84 1.14 10.48
C ILE A 112 8.68 0.57 9.07
N GLY A 113 7.63 -0.20 8.81
CA GLY A 113 7.43 -0.86 7.52
C GLY A 113 7.25 0.14 6.39
N VAL A 114 6.24 1.01 6.49
CA VAL A 114 5.95 1.93 5.39
C VAL A 114 7.01 3.00 5.32
N TYR A 115 7.26 3.77 6.37
CA TYR A 115 8.12 4.95 6.23
C TYR A 115 9.62 4.64 6.22
N PHE A 116 10.10 3.62 6.92
CA PHE A 116 11.53 3.32 6.90
C PHE A 116 11.89 2.39 5.72
N VAL A 117 11.20 1.25 5.58
CA VAL A 117 11.57 0.26 4.55
C VAL A 117 11.26 0.76 3.14
N THR A 118 10.10 1.37 2.87
CA THR A 118 9.80 1.84 1.50
C THR A 118 10.74 2.98 1.06
N ASN A 119 11.08 3.90 1.97
CA ASN A 119 12.03 4.98 1.68
C ASN A 119 13.45 4.44 1.47
N LEU A 120 13.87 3.41 2.22
CA LEU A 120 15.14 2.73 2.00
C LEU A 120 15.19 2.06 0.62
N ILE A 121 14.13 1.31 0.26
CA ILE A 121 14.02 0.67 -1.05
C ILE A 121 14.06 1.74 -2.15
N LEU A 122 13.29 2.82 -2.01
CA LEU A 122 13.26 3.91 -2.98
C LEU A 122 14.65 4.54 -3.15
N ALA A 123 15.40 4.75 -2.06
CA ALA A 123 16.75 5.29 -2.11
C ALA A 123 17.72 4.37 -2.89
N VAL A 124 17.69 3.07 -2.62
CA VAL A 124 18.55 2.08 -3.30
C VAL A 124 18.19 1.96 -4.79
N VAL A 125 16.90 1.91 -5.08
CA VAL A 125 16.37 1.83 -6.45
C VAL A 125 16.68 3.12 -7.22
N TYR A 126 16.56 4.28 -6.58
CA TYR A 126 16.93 5.56 -7.16
C TYR A 126 18.41 5.65 -7.49
N ASP A 127 19.30 5.19 -6.61
CA ASP A 127 20.75 5.19 -6.88
C ASP A 127 21.09 4.29 -8.08
N SER A 128 20.45 3.12 -8.15
CA SER A 128 20.59 2.18 -9.27
C SER A 128 20.12 2.82 -10.59
N PHE A 129 18.92 3.41 -10.63
CA PHE A 129 18.41 4.08 -11.82
C PHE A 129 19.22 5.32 -12.20
N LYS A 130 19.65 6.11 -11.22
CA LYS A 130 20.47 7.29 -11.44
C LYS A 130 21.81 6.91 -12.08
N SER A 131 22.43 5.83 -11.63
CA SER A 131 23.70 5.35 -12.23
C SER A 131 23.55 5.01 -13.71
N GLU A 132 22.40 4.46 -14.10
CA GLU A 132 22.10 4.10 -15.49
C GLU A 132 21.77 5.34 -16.33
N LEU A 133 20.95 6.25 -15.79
CA LEU A 133 20.62 7.53 -16.43
C LEU A 133 21.89 8.37 -16.67
N VAL A 134 22.79 8.44 -15.69
CA VAL A 134 24.04 9.19 -15.82
C VAL A 134 24.91 8.62 -16.94
N LYS A 135 24.98 7.28 -17.08
CA LYS A 135 25.70 6.65 -18.19
C LYS A 135 25.09 7.03 -19.54
N GLN A 136 23.77 6.86 -19.71
CA GLN A 136 23.08 7.17 -20.96
C GLN A 136 23.22 8.65 -21.36
N VAL A 137 23.06 9.56 -20.39
CA VAL A 137 23.24 10.99 -20.62
C VAL A 137 24.69 11.29 -21.00
N SER A 138 25.68 10.68 -20.33
CA SER A 138 27.09 10.88 -20.66
C SER A 138 27.46 10.37 -22.05
N GLU A 139 26.90 9.23 -22.48
CA GLU A 139 27.09 8.71 -23.83
C GLU A 139 26.45 9.60 -24.88
N MET A 140 25.24 10.09 -24.62
CA MET A 140 24.54 11.03 -25.49
C MET A 140 25.32 12.34 -25.64
N ASP A 141 25.86 12.88 -24.55
CA ASP A 141 26.70 14.08 -24.59
C ASP A 141 28.00 13.85 -25.34
N ARG A 142 28.62 12.67 -25.18
CA ARG A 142 29.83 12.31 -25.95
C ARG A 142 29.53 12.23 -27.45
N MET A 143 28.42 11.59 -27.83
CA MET A 143 27.99 11.51 -29.23
C MET A 143 27.67 12.89 -29.81
N ARG A 144 26.96 13.74 -29.07
CA ARG A 144 26.68 15.12 -29.48
C ARG A 144 27.96 15.91 -29.72
N ARG A 145 28.92 15.85 -28.79
CA ARG A 145 30.22 16.52 -28.95
C ARG A 145 30.99 15.98 -30.15
N ALA A 146 31.06 14.66 -30.32
CA ALA A 146 31.74 14.05 -31.46
C ALA A 146 31.10 14.42 -32.81
N MET A 147 29.77 14.52 -32.87
CA MET A 147 29.06 15.00 -34.06
C MET A 147 29.33 16.48 -34.33
N LEU A 148 29.33 17.33 -33.30
CA LEU A 148 29.63 18.75 -33.43
C LEU A 148 31.07 19.00 -33.87
N GLU A 149 32.04 18.25 -33.31
CA GLU A 149 33.44 18.33 -33.70
C GLU A 149 33.65 17.91 -35.15
N LYS A 150 33.01 16.82 -35.59
CA LYS A 150 33.00 16.41 -37.00
C LYS A 150 32.37 17.49 -37.89
N ALA A 151 31.24 18.06 -37.50
CA ALA A 151 30.59 19.11 -38.27
C ALA A 151 31.48 20.37 -38.37
N PHE A 152 32.16 20.75 -37.28
CA PHE A 152 33.05 21.91 -37.27
C PHE A 152 34.28 21.70 -38.16
N ASN A 153 34.92 20.53 -38.07
CA ASN A 153 36.07 20.20 -38.92
C ASN A 153 35.70 20.20 -40.42
N LEU A 154 34.50 19.75 -40.78
CA LEU A 154 34.02 19.83 -42.15
C LEU A 154 33.83 21.28 -42.61
N LEU A 155 33.26 22.16 -41.78
CA LEU A 155 33.10 23.57 -42.13
C LEU A 155 34.46 24.28 -42.29
N ASP A 156 35.40 24.02 -41.39
CA ASP A 156 36.72 24.66 -41.42
C ASP A 156 37.53 24.24 -42.66
N THR A 157 37.50 22.93 -43.01
CA THR A 157 38.15 22.41 -44.22
C THR A 157 37.58 23.06 -45.49
N ASN A 158 36.26 23.21 -45.57
CA ASN A 158 35.60 23.85 -46.72
C ASN A 158 35.95 25.35 -46.82
N CYS A 159 36.03 26.06 -45.69
CA CYS A 159 36.49 27.45 -45.68
C CYS A 159 37.94 27.58 -46.17
N GLN A 160 38.81 26.65 -45.79
CA GLN A 160 40.21 26.66 -46.21
C GLN A 160 40.36 26.33 -47.70
N SER A 161 39.57 25.39 -48.24
CA SER A 161 39.58 25.07 -49.68
C SER A 161 39.08 26.25 -50.52
N ASP A 162 38.01 26.93 -50.10
CA ASP A 162 37.47 28.09 -50.82
C ASP A 162 38.44 29.28 -50.78
N ALA A 163 39.08 29.52 -49.64
CA ALA A 163 40.11 30.56 -49.52
C ALA A 163 41.34 30.25 -50.39
N THR A 164 41.72 28.98 -50.53
CA THR A 164 42.85 28.56 -51.35
C THR A 164 42.51 28.63 -52.84
N ALA A 165 41.30 28.24 -53.23
CA ALA A 165 40.78 28.40 -54.59
C ALA A 165 40.72 29.88 -54.99
N MET A 166 40.21 30.75 -54.11
CA MET A 166 40.17 32.20 -54.33
C MET A 166 41.58 32.79 -54.54
N LYS A 167 42.57 32.36 -53.74
CA LYS A 167 43.97 32.79 -53.91
C LYS A 167 44.58 32.34 -55.24
N ALA A 168 44.27 31.13 -55.69
CA ALA A 168 44.73 30.61 -56.98
C ALA A 168 44.12 31.41 -58.16
N VAL A 169 42.84 31.77 -58.08
CA VAL A 169 42.16 32.60 -59.09
C VAL A 169 42.77 34.01 -59.16
N ILE A 170 43.00 34.66 -58.01
CA ILE A 170 43.61 36.01 -57.96
C ILE A 170 45.06 35.97 -58.48
N SER A 171 45.82 34.92 -58.14
CA SER A 171 47.18 34.76 -58.67
C SER A 171 47.17 34.57 -60.18
N SER A 172 46.27 33.74 -60.71
CA SER A 172 46.09 33.55 -62.15
C SER A 172 45.81 34.89 -62.85
N ASP A 173 44.84 35.65 -62.37
CA ASP A 173 44.44 36.92 -62.98
C ASP A 173 45.56 37.98 -62.97
N GLY A 174 46.31 38.07 -61.86
CA GLY A 174 47.49 38.94 -61.76
C GLY A 174 48.62 38.57 -62.73
N THR A 175 48.83 37.27 -62.98
CA THR A 175 49.84 36.81 -63.95
C THR A 175 49.40 37.09 -65.39
N VAL A 176 48.11 36.93 -65.70
CA VAL A 176 47.54 37.22 -67.03
C VAL A 176 47.59 38.72 -67.31
N HIS A 177 47.25 39.56 -66.33
CA HIS A 177 47.29 41.02 -66.48
C HIS A 177 48.73 41.55 -66.64
N TYR A 178 49.70 40.97 -65.94
CA TYR A 178 51.12 41.33 -66.10
C TYR A 178 51.68 40.86 -67.46
N ALA A 179 51.30 39.66 -67.92
CA ALA A 179 51.68 39.16 -69.25
C ALA A 179 51.09 40.02 -70.38
N ALA A 180 49.83 40.44 -70.27
CA ALA A 180 49.17 41.33 -71.24
C ALA A 180 49.82 42.73 -71.28
N MET A 181 50.13 43.31 -70.12
CA MET A 181 50.80 44.61 -70.04
C MET A 181 52.22 44.59 -70.64
N LYS A 182 52.95 43.49 -70.46
CA LYS A 182 54.28 43.30 -71.05
C LYS A 182 54.25 43.10 -72.58
N ALA A 183 53.16 42.55 -73.12
CA ALA A 183 52.99 42.38 -74.56
C ALA A 183 52.65 43.70 -75.27
N ALA A 184 51.96 44.64 -74.62
CA ALA A 184 51.56 45.93 -75.19
C ALA A 184 52.69 46.98 -75.28
N ILE A 185 53.80 46.77 -74.56
CA ILE A 185 54.95 47.70 -74.51
C ILE A 185 55.99 47.35 -75.61
N ARG A 186 55.75 46.31 -76.42
CA ARG A 186 56.64 45.85 -77.48
C ARG A 186 56.05 46.14 -78.85
#